data_AF-A0A7R9LVD6-F1
#
_entry.id   AF-A0A7R9LVD6-F1
#
_cell.length_a   1.000
_cell.length_b   1.000
_cell.length_c   1.000
_cell.angle_alpha   90.00
_cell.angle_beta   90.00
_cell.angle_gamma   90.00
#
_symmetry.space_group_name_H-M   'P 1'
#
loop_
_entity.id
_entity.type
_entity.pdbx_description
1 polymer ?
#
loop_
_entity_poly.entity_id
_entity_poly.type
_entity_poly.pdbx_seq_one_letter_code
_entity_poly.pdbx_strand_id
1 'polypeptide(L)'
;MINIGEVKLNGTTVDQNGMKSVSAYVQQNDLFIGKLTVREHMRFQARLRMHRSTTAEARECRVDEVLRDLGLQKCADTRIGAPDEETGISGGERKRLAVASELLTNPSILFLDEPTSGLDSFMAKNLVEMLLNMAQTGRT
;
A
#
# COMPACT_ATOMS: atom_id res chain seq x y z
N MET A 1 -5.66 18.69 -27.11
CA MET A 1 -5.86 17.39 -27.77
C MET A 1 -5.32 16.33 -26.84
N ILE A 2 -6.15 15.41 -26.36
CA ILE A 2 -5.66 14.23 -25.65
C ILE A 2 -5.13 13.30 -26.75
N ASN A 3 -3.82 13.05 -26.77
CA ASN A 3 -3.25 12.05 -27.68
C ASN A 3 -3.79 10.68 -27.25
N ILE A 4 -4.40 9.99 -28.20
CA ILE A 4 -4.92 8.63 -27.99
C ILE A 4 -3.74 7.68 -28.13
N GLY A 5 -3.40 6.99 -27.05
CA GLY A 5 -2.34 5.98 -27.00
C GLY A 5 -2.89 4.62 -26.61
N GLU A 6 -2.10 3.57 -26.87
CA GLU A 6 -2.37 2.22 -26.38
C GLU A 6 -1.47 1.89 -25.19
N VAL A 7 -2.01 1.15 -24.22
CA VAL A 7 -1.24 0.59 -23.10
C VAL A 7 -1.18 -0.91 -23.28
N LYS A 8 0.02 -1.49 -23.20
CA LYS A 8 0.26 -2.93 -23.34
C LYS A 8 0.82 -3.51 -22.05
N LEU A 9 0.30 -4.67 -21.63
CA LEU A 9 0.86 -5.51 -20.59
C LEU A 9 1.35 -6.82 -21.22
N ASN A 10 2.63 -7.14 -21.04
CA ASN A 10 3.27 -8.31 -21.65
C ASN A 10 2.98 -8.45 -23.15
N GLY A 11 3.00 -7.32 -23.88
CA GLY A 11 2.73 -7.26 -25.32
C GLY A 11 1.25 -7.23 -25.72
N THR A 12 0.31 -7.40 -24.79
CA THR A 12 -1.13 -7.40 -25.05
C THR A 12 -1.75 -6.06 -24.68
N THR A 13 -2.51 -5.45 -25.59
CA THR A 13 -3.24 -4.21 -25.31
C THR A 13 -4.29 -4.44 -24.23
N VAL A 14 -4.32 -3.60 -23.20
CA VAL A 14 -5.27 -3.69 -22.09
C VAL A 14 -6.18 -2.47 -22.03
N ASP A 15 -7.42 -2.71 -21.65
CA ASP A 15 -8.36 -1.65 -21.31
C ASP A 15 -8.19 -1.21 -19.84
N GLN A 16 -9.01 -0.25 -19.42
CA GLN A 16 -8.94 0.28 -18.05
C GLN A 16 -9.27 -0.78 -16.99
N ASN A 17 -10.12 -1.76 -17.29
CA ASN A 17 -10.52 -2.80 -16.34
C ASN A 17 -9.42 -3.84 -16.19
N GLY A 18 -8.82 -4.26 -17.30
CA GLY A 18 -7.63 -5.12 -17.31
C GLY A 18 -6.50 -4.49 -16.50
N MET A 19 -6.22 -3.21 -16.71
CA MET A 19 -5.18 -2.50 -15.97
C MET A 19 -5.47 -2.42 -14.46
N LYS A 20 -6.70 -2.06 -14.09
CA LYS A 20 -7.12 -1.99 -12.66
C LYS A 20 -7.06 -3.34 -11.95
N SER A 21 -7.26 -4.45 -12.68
CA SER A 21 -7.26 -5.78 -12.08
C SER A 21 -5.88 -6.29 -11.66
N VAL A 22 -4.82 -5.73 -12.23
CA VAL A 22 -3.43 -6.20 -12.02
C VAL A 22 -2.53 -5.14 -11.37
N SER A 23 -3.02 -3.91 -11.21
CA SER A 23 -2.24 -2.81 -10.67
C SER A 23 -2.87 -2.18 -9.43
N ALA A 24 -2.03 -1.55 -8.62
CA ALA A 24 -2.44 -0.69 -7.52
C ALA A 24 -1.71 0.66 -7.61
N TYR A 25 -2.29 1.68 -6.97
CA TYR A 25 -1.78 3.05 -7.04
C TYR A 25 -1.74 3.65 -5.64
N VAL A 26 -0.53 4.00 -5.19
CA VAL A 26 -0.28 4.71 -3.94
C VAL A 26 -0.26 6.20 -4.24
N GLN A 27 -1.22 6.94 -3.69
CA GLN A 27 -1.32 8.38 -3.87
C GLN A 27 -0.29 9.12 -3.00
N GLN A 28 0.05 10.36 -3.37
CA GLN A 28 0.93 11.21 -2.55
C GLN A 28 0.31 11.53 -1.18
N ASN A 29 -0.99 11.78 -1.13
CA ASN A 29 -1.74 12.12 0.09
C ASN A 29 -2.71 11.00 0.46
N ASP A 30 -2.47 10.36 1.61
CA ASP A 30 -3.31 9.27 2.09
C ASP A 30 -4.40 9.75 3.04
N LEU A 31 -5.65 9.44 2.70
CA LEU A 31 -6.81 9.72 3.54
C LEU A 31 -7.05 8.56 4.52
N PHE A 32 -6.36 8.60 5.66
CA PHE A 32 -6.59 7.66 6.74
C PHE A 32 -7.64 8.14 7.74
N ILE A 33 -8.43 7.21 8.27
CA ILE A 33 -9.28 7.47 9.44
C ILE A 33 -8.39 7.43 10.69
N GLY A 34 -7.92 8.60 11.15
CA GLY A 34 -6.94 8.70 12.26
C GLY A 34 -7.36 8.03 13.58
N LYS A 35 -8.66 7.78 13.78
CA LYS A 35 -9.21 7.10 14.97
C LYS A 35 -8.96 5.59 14.99
N LEU A 36 -8.72 4.98 13.84
CA LEU A 36 -8.42 3.54 13.74
C LEU A 36 -6.96 3.27 14.08
N THR A 37 -6.68 2.07 14.58
CA THR A 37 -5.32 1.54 14.59
C THR A 37 -4.87 1.12 13.20
N VAL A 38 -3.55 0.98 13.02
CA VAL A 38 -2.95 0.44 11.80
C VAL A 38 -3.58 -0.91 11.43
N ARG A 39 -3.70 -1.82 12.39
CA ARG A 39 -4.29 -3.16 12.21
C ARG A 39 -5.77 -3.09 11.87
N GLU A 40 -6.54 -2.23 12.55
CA GLU A 40 -7.96 -2.05 12.26
C GLU A 40 -8.20 -1.55 10.83
N HIS A 41 -7.43 -0.55 10.39
CA HIS A 41 -7.47 -0.06 9.02
C HIS A 41 -7.14 -1.17 8.01
N MET A 42 -6.08 -1.94 8.25
CA MET A 42 -5.68 -3.03 7.36
C MET A 42 -6.74 -4.14 7.30
N ARG A 43 -7.34 -4.51 8.43
CA ARG A 43 -8.46 -5.47 8.48
C ARG A 43 -9.68 -4.96 7.70
N PHE A 44 -10.00 -3.68 7.85
CA PHE A 44 -11.09 -3.05 7.13
C PHE A 44 -10.85 -3.09 5.61
N GLN A 45 -9.65 -2.69 5.17
CA GLN A 45 -9.24 -2.75 3.76
C GLN A 45 -9.27 -4.20 3.22
N ALA A 46 -8.75 -5.17 3.98
CA ALA A 46 -8.74 -6.57 3.58
C ALA A 46 -10.15 -7.13 3.37
N ARG A 47 -11.11 -6.77 4.24
CA ARG A 47 -12.51 -7.17 4.10
C ARG A 47 -13.20 -6.55 2.89
N LEU A 48 -12.83 -5.33 2.51
CA LEU A 48 -13.43 -4.63 1.37
C LEU A 48 -12.84 -5.05 0.02
N ARG A 49 -11.52 -5.26 -0.03
CA ARG A 49 -10.78 -5.36 -1.29
C ARG A 49 -10.37 -6.79 -1.66
N MET A 50 -10.23 -7.69 -0.69
CA MET A 50 -9.90 -9.08 -1.01
C MET A 50 -11.12 -9.84 -1.52
N HIS A 51 -10.89 -10.86 -2.32
CA HIS A 51 -11.95 -11.65 -2.94
C HIS A 51 -12.93 -12.20 -1.89
N ARG A 52 -14.22 -12.29 -2.24
CA ARG A 52 -15.27 -12.72 -1.29
C ARG A 52 -15.07 -14.15 -0.78
N SER A 53 -14.45 -15.00 -1.59
CA SER A 53 -14.12 -16.39 -1.21
C SER A 53 -12.95 -16.52 -0.23
N THR A 54 -12.19 -15.45 0.03
CA THR A 54 -11.11 -15.49 1.03
C THR A 54 -11.73 -15.65 2.43
N THR A 55 -11.23 -16.62 3.21
CA THR A 55 -11.72 -16.86 4.58
C THR A 55 -11.28 -15.73 5.52
N ALA A 56 -11.90 -15.64 6.70
CA ALA A 56 -11.48 -14.66 7.70
C ALA A 56 -10.03 -14.88 8.14
N GLU A 57 -9.64 -16.14 8.34
CA GLU A 57 -8.31 -16.55 8.77
C GLU A 57 -7.26 -16.20 7.70
N ALA A 58 -7.58 -16.43 6.41
CA ALA A 58 -6.70 -16.08 5.31
C ALA A 58 -6.53 -14.55 5.16
N ARG A 59 -7.59 -13.76 5.43
CA ARG A 59 -7.49 -12.30 5.46
C ARG A 59 -6.58 -11.83 6.60
N GLU A 60 -6.75 -12.38 7.81
CA GLU A 60 -5.91 -12.05 8.96
C GLU A 60 -4.45 -12.42 8.73
N CYS A 61 -4.17 -13.62 8.20
CA CYS A 61 -2.82 -14.04 7.84
C CYS A 61 -2.19 -13.06 6.83
N ARG A 62 -2.96 -12.65 5.81
CA ARG A 62 -2.48 -11.68 4.81
C ARG A 62 -2.18 -10.30 5.43
N VAL A 63 -3.02 -9.83 6.35
CA VAL A 63 -2.78 -8.58 7.09
C VAL A 63 -1.47 -8.67 7.87
N ASP A 64 -1.27 -9.76 8.62
CA ASP A 64 -0.05 -9.94 9.43
C ASP A 64 1.22 -10.07 8.57
N GLU A 65 1.13 -10.75 7.42
CA GLU A 65 2.21 -10.80 6.43
C GLU A 65 2.60 -9.41 5.96
N VAL A 66 1.64 -8.62 5.48
CA VAL A 66 1.94 -7.29 4.91
C VAL A 66 2.46 -6.33 5.99
N LEU A 67 1.91 -6.38 7.21
CA LEU A 67 2.41 -5.58 8.33
C LEU A 67 3.86 -5.94 8.69
N ARG A 68 4.23 -7.22 8.60
CA ARG A 68 5.60 -7.68 8.83
C ARG A 68 6.53 -7.24 7.71
N ASP A 69 6.14 -7.46 6.46
CA ASP A 69 6.96 -7.14 5.29
C ASP A 69 7.30 -5.64 5.22
N LEU A 70 6.37 -4.78 5.69
CA LEU A 70 6.57 -3.33 5.72
C LEU A 70 7.04 -2.78 7.08
N GLY A 71 7.42 -3.67 8.02
CA GLY A 71 7.98 -3.27 9.31
C GLY A 71 7.02 -2.47 10.21
N LEU A 72 5.71 -2.69 10.08
CA LEU A 72 4.65 -2.00 10.83
C LEU A 72 4.17 -2.77 12.07
N GLN A 73 4.74 -3.95 12.36
CA GLN A 73 4.29 -4.78 13.49
C GLN A 73 4.34 -4.06 14.85
N LYS A 74 5.37 -3.24 15.07
CA LYS A 74 5.55 -2.51 16.34
C LYS A 74 4.49 -1.43 16.58
N CYS A 75 3.93 -0.88 15.51
CA CYS A 75 2.88 0.15 15.57
C CYS A 75 1.52 -0.38 15.10
N ALA A 76 1.36 -1.70 14.96
CA ALA A 76 0.14 -2.31 14.43
C ALA A 76 -1.11 -1.93 15.27
N ASP A 77 -0.96 -1.83 16.58
CA ASP A 77 -2.06 -1.50 17.50
C ASP A 77 -2.04 -0.02 17.93
N THR A 78 -1.18 0.79 17.30
CA THR A 78 -1.14 2.25 17.48
C THR A 78 -2.17 2.92 16.57
N ARG A 79 -2.85 3.96 17.08
CA ARG A 79 -3.75 4.80 16.28
C ARG A 79 -2.99 5.49 15.15
N ILE A 80 -3.62 5.62 14.00
CA ILE A 80 -3.01 6.28 12.84
C ILE A 80 -2.80 7.78 13.13
N GLY A 81 -3.75 8.42 13.81
CA GLY A 81 -3.69 9.86 14.13
C GLY A 81 -3.84 10.77 12.91
N ALA A 82 -3.91 12.07 13.15
CA ALA A 82 -3.82 13.09 12.10
C ALA A 82 -2.36 13.46 11.77
N PRO A 83 -2.06 14.00 10.57
CA PRO A 83 -0.71 14.45 10.22
C PRO A 83 -0.11 15.49 11.19
N ASP A 84 -0.97 16.32 11.80
CA ASP A 84 -0.58 17.44 12.66
C ASP A 84 -0.82 17.17 14.17
N GLU A 85 -1.17 15.93 14.53
CA GLU A 85 -1.34 15.54 15.93
C GLU A 85 -0.03 14.91 16.47
N GLU A 86 0.37 15.28 17.69
CA GLU A 86 1.51 14.64 18.37
C GLU A 86 1.28 13.14 18.64
N THR A 87 0.02 12.71 18.65
CA THR A 87 -0.37 11.33 18.91
C THR A 87 -0.65 10.58 17.61
N GLY A 88 0.12 9.52 17.34
CA GLY A 88 -0.14 8.63 16.19
C GLY A 88 1.11 7.89 15.73
N ILE A 89 1.05 7.38 14.50
CA ILE A 89 2.21 6.82 13.81
C ILE A 89 3.04 7.93 13.16
N SER A 90 4.34 7.73 13.03
CA SER A 90 5.26 8.65 12.35
C SER A 90 4.92 8.83 10.87
N GLY A 91 5.41 9.90 10.24
CA GLY A 91 5.25 10.13 8.79
C GLY A 91 5.78 8.97 7.94
N GLY A 92 6.92 8.39 8.31
CA GLY A 92 7.48 7.22 7.63
C GLY A 92 6.62 5.96 7.77
N GLU A 93 6.05 5.72 8.95
CA GLU A 93 5.09 4.63 9.17
C GLU A 93 3.79 4.85 8.39
N ARG A 94 3.31 6.10 8.32
CA ARG A 94 2.14 6.47 7.52
C ARG A 94 2.35 6.18 6.04
N LYS A 95 3.51 6.55 5.48
CA LYS A 95 3.87 6.22 4.09
C LYS A 95 3.97 4.71 3.85
N ARG A 96 4.53 3.96 4.79
CA ARG A 96 4.53 2.49 4.69
C ARG A 96 3.11 1.91 4.81
N LEU A 97 2.23 2.47 5.63
CA LEU A 97 0.83 2.04 5.72
C LEU A 97 0.07 2.25 4.41
N ALA A 98 0.38 3.32 3.67
CA ALA A 98 -0.19 3.57 2.34
C ALA A 98 0.17 2.44 1.37
N VAL A 99 1.46 2.11 1.29
CA VAL A 99 1.95 0.99 0.48
C VAL A 99 1.33 -0.33 0.96
N ALA A 100 1.29 -0.57 2.27
CA ALA A 100 0.71 -1.78 2.86
C ALA A 100 -0.76 -1.99 2.45
N SER A 101 -1.55 -0.91 2.45
CA SER A 101 -2.98 -0.94 2.09
C SER A 101 -3.19 -1.44 0.66
N GLU A 102 -2.33 -1.04 -0.26
CA GLU A 102 -2.37 -1.46 -1.67
C GLU A 102 -1.92 -2.92 -1.85
N LEU A 103 -0.94 -3.37 -1.07
CA LEU A 103 -0.37 -4.72 -1.15
C LEU A 103 -1.28 -5.84 -0.65
N LEU A 104 -2.36 -5.52 0.07
CA LEU A 104 -3.34 -6.51 0.53
C LEU A 104 -3.92 -7.33 -0.63
N THR A 105 -4.10 -6.70 -1.80
CA THR A 105 -4.62 -7.34 -3.01
C THR A 105 -3.57 -8.08 -3.83
N ASN A 106 -2.30 -8.06 -3.40
CA ASN A 106 -1.15 -8.64 -4.10
C ASN A 106 -1.08 -8.23 -5.59
N PRO A 107 -1.05 -6.92 -5.89
CA PRO A 107 -0.98 -6.44 -7.28
C PRO A 107 0.35 -6.86 -7.93
N SER A 108 0.32 -7.08 -9.24
CA SER A 108 1.52 -7.38 -10.03
C SER A 108 2.31 -6.12 -10.38
N ILE A 109 1.62 -4.98 -10.47
CA ILE A 109 2.18 -3.66 -10.80
C ILE A 109 1.82 -2.68 -9.69
N LEU A 110 2.80 -1.97 -9.13
CA LEU A 110 2.56 -0.95 -8.13
C LEU A 110 3.05 0.41 -8.62
N PHE A 111 2.12 1.35 -8.78
CA PHE A 111 2.44 2.74 -9.06
C PHE A 111 2.53 3.51 -7.74
N LEU A 112 3.56 4.36 -7.62
CA LEU A 112 3.74 5.21 -6.46
C LEU A 112 3.93 6.66 -6.93
N ASP A 113 3.10 7.56 -6.41
CA ASP A 113 3.20 8.98 -6.68
C ASP A 113 3.95 9.70 -5.54
N GLU A 114 5.12 10.24 -5.86
CA GLU A 114 6.04 10.89 -4.92
C GLU A 114 6.18 10.19 -3.54
N PRO A 115 6.57 8.89 -3.50
CA PRO A 115 6.54 8.10 -2.26
C PRO A 115 7.48 8.62 -1.16
N THR A 116 8.52 9.38 -1.53
CA THR A 116 9.51 9.94 -0.62
C THR A 116 9.20 11.37 -0.16
N SER A 117 8.16 12.00 -0.71
CA SER A 117 7.80 13.39 -0.36
C SER A 117 7.37 13.49 1.10
N GLY A 118 7.91 14.49 1.81
CA GLY A 118 7.67 14.72 3.23
C GLY A 118 8.46 13.82 4.19
N LEU A 119 9.36 12.96 3.68
CA LEU A 119 10.26 12.15 4.50
C LEU A 119 11.65 12.78 4.59
N ASP A 120 12.32 12.60 5.74
CA ASP A 120 13.75 12.86 5.83
C ASP A 120 14.55 11.84 5.00
N SER A 121 15.83 12.12 4.76
CA SER A 121 16.69 11.31 3.89
C SER A 121 16.86 9.86 4.39
N PHE A 122 16.84 9.64 5.70
CA PHE A 122 16.98 8.31 6.28
C PHE A 122 15.69 7.50 6.08
N MET A 123 14.53 8.08 6.36
CA MET A 123 13.23 7.45 6.15
C MET A 123 12.95 7.19 4.67
N ALA A 124 13.29 8.13 3.79
CA ALA A 124 13.14 7.98 2.34
C ALA A 124 14.00 6.80 1.83
N LYS A 125 15.26 6.70 2.28
CA LYS A 125 16.14 5.58 1.93
C LYS A 125 15.54 4.24 2.36
N ASN A 126 15.08 4.12 3.60
CA ASN A 126 14.48 2.89 4.11
C ASN A 126 13.23 2.49 3.31
N LEU A 127 12.40 3.46 2.91
CA LEU A 127 11.23 3.21 2.07
C LEU A 127 11.64 2.68 0.69
N VAL A 128 12.64 3.29 0.06
CA VAL A 128 13.14 2.86 -1.27
C VAL A 128 13.76 1.46 -1.21
N GLU A 129 14.54 1.16 -0.17
CA GLU A 129 15.10 -0.20 0.03
C GLU A 129 14.00 -1.25 0.19
N MET A 130 12.94 -0.94 0.94
CA MET A 130 11.76 -1.80 1.07
C MET A 130 11.07 -2.03 -0.29
N LEU A 131 10.85 -0.98 -1.07
CA LEU A 131 10.26 -1.08 -2.42
C LEU A 131 11.14 -1.91 -3.37
N LEU A 132 12.46 -1.75 -3.28
CA LEU A 132 13.41 -2.54 -4.06
C LEU A 132 13.34 -4.04 -3.71
N ASN A 133 13.30 -4.38 -2.42
CA ASN A 133 13.14 -5.75 -1.96
C ASN A 133 11.83 -6.36 -2.47
N MET A 134 10.74 -5.58 -2.49
CA MET A 134 9.47 -6.02 -3.05
C MET A 134 9.55 -6.26 -4.56
N ALA A 135 10.22 -5.38 -5.32
CA ALA A 135 10.40 -5.56 -6.77
C ALA A 135 11.16 -6.85 -7.11
N GLN A 136 12.17 -7.21 -6.30
CA GLN A 136 12.95 -8.44 -6.47
C GLN A 136 12.12 -9.73 -6.30
N THR A 137 10.94 -9.66 -5.68
CA THR A 137 10.03 -10.82 -5.54
C THR A 137 9.08 -11.02 -6.73
N GLY A 138 9.33 -10.35 -7.86
CA GLY A 138 8.57 -10.50 -9.10
C GLY A 138 7.40 -9.52 -9.25
N ARG A 139 7.46 -8.37 -8.55
CA ARG A 139 6.53 -7.26 -8.73
C ARG A 139 7.18 -6.18 -9.60
N THR A 140 6.38 -5.52 -10.43
CA THR A 140 6.81 -4.36 -11.24
C THR A 140 6.48 -3.06 -10.53
#